data_AF-A0A662KUR4-F1
#
_entry.id   AF-A0A662KUR4-F1
#
_cell.length_a   1.000
_cell.length_b   1.000
_cell.length_c   1.000
_cell.angle_alpha   90.00
_cell.angle_beta   90.00
_cell.angle_gamma   90.00
#
_symmetry.space_group_name_H-M   'P 1'
#
loop_
_entity.id
_entity.type
_entity.pdbx_description
1 polymer ?
#
loop_
_entity_poly.entity_id
_entity_poly.type
_entity_poly.pdbx_seq_one_letter_code
_entity_poly.pdbx_strand_id
1 'polypeptide(L)'
;MRERSKVEYRAGDQIHIVITKDFAPIATEFFNFCRENHYNASEVIRSLIARWLEEQKEFKKAYEIMKRSRGAVKSAAREYEKAIIYEGR
;
A
#
# COMPACT_ATOMS: atom_id res chain seq x y z
N MET A 1 13.80 -7.20 22.14
CA MET A 1 12.74 -7.23 21.10
C MET A 1 13.30 -8.05 19.94
N ARG A 2 12.78 -9.25 19.65
CA ARG A 2 13.30 -10.06 18.53
C ARG A 2 12.80 -9.44 17.23
N GLU A 3 13.73 -9.01 16.38
CA GLU A 3 13.44 -8.57 15.02
C GLU A 3 12.77 -9.75 14.30
N ARG A 4 11.50 -9.59 13.87
CA ARG A 4 10.82 -10.64 13.10
C ARG A 4 11.56 -10.77 11.79
N SER A 5 12.21 -11.90 11.58
CA SER A 5 12.85 -12.25 10.31
C SER A 5 11.84 -12.08 9.17
N LYS A 6 12.28 -11.48 8.06
CA LYS A 6 11.46 -11.39 6.84
C LYS A 6 11.07 -12.81 6.42
N VAL A 7 9.77 -13.08 6.36
CA VAL A 7 9.23 -14.36 5.87
C VAL A 7 9.24 -14.31 4.35
N GLU A 8 9.86 -15.32 3.72
CA GLU A 8 9.87 -15.52 2.28
C GLU A 8 9.02 -16.75 1.96
N TYR A 9 7.95 -16.55 1.18
CA TYR A 9 7.07 -17.63 0.73
C TYR A 9 7.62 -18.31 -0.52
N ARG A 10 7.47 -19.63 -0.61
CA ARG A 10 7.86 -20.47 -1.74
C ARG A 10 6.64 -21.11 -2.40
N ALA A 11 6.83 -21.61 -3.62
CA ALA A 11 5.78 -22.37 -4.31
C ALA A 11 5.37 -23.60 -3.47
N GLY A 12 4.07 -23.76 -3.28
CA GLY A 12 3.50 -24.82 -2.43
C GLY A 12 3.20 -24.41 -0.99
N ASP A 13 3.71 -23.26 -0.54
CA ASP A 13 3.38 -22.74 0.79
C ASP A 13 1.89 -22.38 0.89
N GLN A 14 1.28 -22.71 2.03
CA GLN A 14 -0.11 -22.36 2.31
C GLN A 14 -0.20 -20.94 2.86
N ILE A 15 -1.14 -20.16 2.30
CA ILE A 15 -1.55 -18.88 2.88
C ILE A 15 -2.71 -19.15 3.83
N HIS A 16 -2.48 -18.91 5.12
CA HIS A 16 -3.54 -19.01 6.13
C HIS A 16 -4.23 -17.65 6.29
N ILE A 17 -5.53 -17.61 5.96
CA ILE A 17 -6.38 -16.44 6.17
C ILE A 17 -7.32 -16.74 7.32
N VAL A 18 -7.24 -15.95 8.39
CA VAL A 18 -8.14 -16.06 9.55
C VAL A 18 -9.40 -15.24 9.25
N ILE A 19 -10.57 -15.87 9.29
CA ILE A 19 -11.86 -15.20 9.15
C ILE A 19 -12.29 -14.68 10.52
N THR A 20 -12.27 -13.36 10.69
CA THR A 20 -12.76 -12.67 11.89
C THR A 20 -14.28 -12.46 11.83
N LYS A 21 -14.91 -12.16 12.98
CA LYS A 21 -16.38 -12.01 13.07
C LYS A 21 -16.94 -10.96 12.12
N ASP A 22 -16.25 -9.83 11.97
CA ASP A 22 -16.59 -8.71 11.10
C ASP A 22 -16.38 -9.02 9.61
N PHE A 23 -15.46 -9.94 9.31
CA PHE A 23 -15.18 -10.35 7.93
C PHE A 23 -15.99 -11.57 7.47
N ALA A 24 -16.51 -12.37 8.39
CA ALA A 24 -17.23 -13.61 8.08
C ALA A 24 -18.39 -13.45 7.08
N PRO A 25 -19.24 -12.41 7.16
CA PRO A 25 -20.32 -12.22 6.17
C PRO A 25 -19.76 -12.01 4.76
N ILE A 26 -18.75 -11.15 4.63
CA ILE A 26 -18.12 -10.82 3.34
C ILE A 26 -17.38 -12.03 2.77
N ALA A 27 -16.63 -12.75 3.61
CA ALA A 27 -15.94 -13.98 3.20
C ALA A 27 -16.95 -15.02 2.67
N THR A 28 -18.06 -15.19 3.37
CA THR A 28 -19.13 -16.12 2.97
C THR A 28 -19.72 -15.75 1.62
N GLU A 29 -20.05 -14.47 1.42
CA GLU A 29 -20.56 -13.96 0.15
C GLU A 29 -19.55 -14.19 -0.98
N PHE A 30 -18.28 -13.86 -0.77
CA PHE A 30 -17.21 -14.04 -1.75
C PHE A 30 -17.06 -15.50 -2.18
N PHE A 31 -16.98 -16.44 -1.23
CA PHE A 31 -16.80 -17.86 -1.56
C PHE A 31 -18.05 -18.47 -2.19
N ASN A 32 -19.25 -18.04 -1.79
CA ASN A 32 -20.49 -18.44 -2.45
C ASN A 32 -20.55 -17.95 -3.90
N PHE A 33 -20.25 -16.68 -4.11
CA PHE A 33 -20.20 -16.11 -5.46
C PHE A 33 -19.19 -16.84 -6.35
N CYS A 34 -17.99 -17.15 -5.84
CA CYS A 34 -17.01 -17.93 -6.59
C CYS A 34 -17.55 -19.32 -6.96
N ARG A 35 -18.20 -20.01 -6.00
CA ARG A 35 -18.77 -21.34 -6.22
C ARG A 35 -19.88 -21.32 -7.26
N GLU A 36 -20.79 -20.36 -7.17
CA GLU A 36 -21.94 -20.20 -8.09
C GLU A 36 -21.49 -19.86 -9.51
N ASN A 37 -20.39 -19.13 -9.67
CA ASN A 37 -19.87 -18.71 -10.97
C ASN A 37 -18.69 -19.57 -11.47
N HIS A 38 -18.41 -20.70 -10.81
CA HIS A 38 -17.30 -21.61 -11.14
C HIS A 38 -15.91 -20.96 -11.15
N TYR A 39 -15.69 -19.95 -10.30
CA TYR A 39 -14.39 -19.33 -10.10
C TYR A 39 -13.54 -20.06 -9.06
N ASN A 40 -12.23 -20.13 -9.31
CA ASN A 40 -11.28 -20.56 -8.32
C ASN A 40 -10.96 -19.41 -7.36
N ALA A 41 -11.52 -19.46 -6.15
CA ALA A 41 -11.33 -18.42 -5.14
C ALA A 41 -9.85 -18.11 -4.85
N SER A 42 -8.96 -19.12 -4.87
CA SER A 42 -7.53 -18.92 -4.65
C SER A 42 -6.86 -18.14 -5.79
N GLU A 43 -7.32 -18.30 -7.04
CA GLU A 43 -6.85 -17.49 -8.16
C GLU A 43 -7.32 -16.06 -8.05
N VAL A 44 -8.59 -15.85 -7.70
CA VAL A 44 -9.16 -14.51 -7.51
C VAL A 44 -8.41 -13.77 -6.40
N ILE A 45 -8.18 -14.41 -5.25
CA ILE A 45 -7.42 -13.84 -4.13
C ILE A 45 -5.99 -13.48 -4.59
N ARG A 46 -5.30 -14.37 -5.31
CA ARG A 46 -3.94 -14.09 -5.84
C ARG A 46 -3.92 -12.86 -6.74
N SER A 47 -4.88 -12.75 -7.66
CA SER A 47 -5.00 -11.59 -8.55
C SER A 47 -5.30 -10.29 -7.80
N LEU A 48 -6.18 -10.33 -6.80
CA LEU A 48 -6.49 -9.17 -5.97
C LEU A 48 -5.28 -8.71 -5.14
N ILE A 49 -4.52 -9.64 -4.56
CA ILE A 49 -3.28 -9.33 -3.82
C ILE A 49 -2.26 -8.66 -4.75
N ALA A 50 -2.06 -9.21 -5.95
CA ALA A 50 -1.13 -8.66 -6.93
C ALA A 50 -1.52 -7.23 -7.34
N ARG A 51 -2.79 -7.01 -7.69
CA ARG A 51 -3.32 -5.71 -8.09
C ARG A 51 -3.19 -4.68 -6.97
N TRP A 52 -3.60 -5.02 -5.76
CA TRP A 52 -3.50 -4.12 -4.62
C TRP A 52 -2.05 -3.72 -4.33
N LEU A 53 -1.09 -4.65 -4.41
CA LEU A 53 0.33 -4.35 -4.21
C LEU A 53 0.89 -3.41 -5.28
N GLU A 54 0.48 -3.56 -6.54
CA GLU A 54 0.86 -2.65 -7.62
C GLU A 54 0.36 -1.23 -7.34
N GLU A 55 -0.94 -1.08 -7.05
CA GLU A 55 -1.55 0.19 -6.69
C GLU A 55 -0.80 0.85 -5.50
N GLN A 56 -0.49 0.10 -4.43
CA GLN A 56 0.23 0.65 -3.29
C GLN A 56 1.65 1.13 -3.62
N LYS A 57 2.35 0.47 -4.55
CA LYS A 57 3.68 0.92 -5.01
C LYS A 57 3.57 2.25 -5.75
N GLU A 58 2.57 2.39 -6.61
CA GLU A 58 2.31 3.62 -7.35
C GLU A 58 1.91 4.76 -6.41
N PHE A 59 0.99 4.52 -5.48
CA PHE A 59 0.61 5.50 -4.46
C PHE A 59 1.81 5.95 -3.63
N LYS A 60 2.66 5.02 -3.20
CA LYS A 60 3.88 5.37 -2.46
C LYS A 60 4.83 6.23 -3.28
N LYS A 61 5.02 5.91 -4.56
CA LYS A 61 5.85 6.71 -5.47
C LYS A 61 5.30 8.13 -5.62
N ALA A 62 3.99 8.26 -5.86
CA ALA A 62 3.32 9.55 -5.97
C ALA A 62 3.44 10.37 -4.67
N TYR A 63 3.24 9.73 -3.53
CA TYR A 63 3.39 10.36 -2.22
C TYR A 63 4.81 10.88 -1.98
N GLU A 64 5.84 10.10 -2.30
CA GLU A 64 7.24 10.52 -2.15
C GLU A 64 7.60 11.69 -3.07
N ILE A 65 7.07 11.71 -4.31
CA ILE A 65 7.22 12.86 -5.21
C ILE A 65 6.58 14.10 -4.58
N MET A 66 5.32 14.01 -4.13
CA MET A 66 4.63 15.14 -3.50
C MET A 66 5.36 15.65 -2.27
N LYS A 67 5.87 14.74 -1.43
CA LYS A 67 6.60 15.08 -0.20
C LYS A 67 7.91 15.82 -0.52
N ARG A 68 8.65 15.38 -1.54
CA ARG A 68 9.87 16.06 -2.01
C ARG A 68 9.55 17.46 -2.55
N SER A 69 8.53 17.59 -3.38
CA SER A 69 8.11 18.89 -3.93
C SER A 69 7.69 19.87 -2.83
N ARG A 70 6.92 19.42 -1.83
CA ARG A 70 6.58 20.26 -0.67
C ARG A 70 7.81 20.68 0.14
N GLY A 71 8.81 19.81 0.26
CA GLY A 71 10.09 20.13 0.89
C GLY A 71 10.85 21.21 0.13
N ALA A 72 10.96 21.07 -1.19
CA ALA A 72 11.65 22.02 -2.07
C ALA A 72 10.99 23.41 -2.07
N VAL A 73 9.65 23.46 -2.08
CA VAL A 73 8.92 24.74 -1.99
C VAL A 73 9.17 25.42 -0.64
N LYS A 74 9.19 24.67 0.47
CA LYS A 74 9.50 25.22 1.80
C LYS A 74 10.94 25.72 1.92
N SER A 75 11.91 25.06 1.29
CA SER A 75 13.31 25.53 1.30
C SER A 75 13.47 26.80 0.47
N ALA A 76 12.89 26.84 -0.74
CA ALA A 76 12.94 28.02 -1.60
C ALA A 76 12.29 29.25 -0.94
N ALA A 77 11.15 29.08 -0.27
CA ALA A 77 10.49 30.16 0.47
C ALA A 77 11.39 30.73 1.59
N ARG A 78 12.08 29.86 2.35
CA ARG A 78 13.03 30.29 3.40
C ARG A 78 14.26 31.00 2.84
N GLU A 79 14.76 30.58 1.69
CA GLU A 79 15.90 31.25 1.02
C GLU A 79 15.51 32.63 0.51
N TYR A 80 14.32 32.77 -0.07
CA TYR A 80 13.77 34.06 -0.49
C TYR A 80 13.55 35.02 0.68
N GLU A 81 12.96 34.56 1.79
CA GLU A 81 12.81 35.36 3.01
C GLU A 81 14.16 35.87 3.54
N LYS A 82 15.21 35.03 3.51
CA LYS A 82 16.56 35.45 3.91
C LYS A 82 17.14 36.51 2.98
N ALA A 83 16.95 36.36 1.66
CA ALA A 83 17.48 37.30 0.67
C ALA A 83 16.89 38.72 0.85
N ILE A 84 15.58 38.82 1.05
CA ILE A 84 14.90 40.11 1.30
C ILE A 84 15.47 40.83 2.53
N ILE A 85 15.74 40.11 3.60
CA ILE A 85 16.26 40.69 4.85
C ILE A 85 17.68 41.24 4.67
N TYR A 86 18.48 40.63 3.79
CA TYR A 86 19.86 41.06 3.53
C TYR A 86 19.97 42.23 2.53
N GLU A 87 19.06 42.35 1.57
CA GLU A 87 19.04 43.46 0.60
C GLU A 87 18.34 44.73 1.12
N GLY A 88 17.62 44.65 2.25
CA GLY A 88 16.95 45.78 2.90
C GLY A 88 17.79 46.56 3.92
N ARG A 89 19.13 46.42 3.91
CA ARG A 89 20.07 47.15 4.79
C ARG A 89 20.98 48.08 4.00
#